data_AF-A0A645B4G6-F1
#
_entry.id   AF-A0A645B4G6-F1
#
_cell.length_a   1.000
_cell.length_b   1.000
_cell.length_c   1.000
_cell.angle_alpha   90.00
_cell.angle_beta   90.00
_cell.angle_gamma   90.00
#
_symmetry.space_group_name_H-M   'P 1'
#
loop_
_entity.id
_entity.type
_entity.pdbx_description
1 polymer ?
#
loop_
_entity_poly.entity_id
_entity_poly.type
_entity_poly.pdbx_seq_one_letter_code
_entity_poly.pdbx_strand_id
1 'polypeptide(L)'
;MTTDHKVLLNLLNGIDFGLIEDGTAIGLGLANAVNRLKDSESKSKVVILLTDGSNNRGQIAPLTAADLAQSYGIRVYTVGAGTKGMAPTPVQTPFGMRLQNMPVDIDEKTLTEIASLTGGKYFRAEDNESLSNIYSEIDELEKYLISVQNVTRKQELFLPFALLALGLILMELVLRRTWLRNIP
;
A
#
# COMPACT_ATOMS: atom_id res chain seq x y z
N MET A 1 -5.96 14.02 -12.26
CA MET A 1 -6.54 12.67 -12.16
C MET A 1 -6.56 12.06 -13.55
N THR A 2 -5.46 11.44 -13.98
CA THR A 2 -5.41 10.69 -15.25
C THR A 2 -4.69 9.37 -14.97
N THR A 3 -5.32 8.52 -14.20
CA THR A 3 -5.06 7.08 -14.19
C THR A 3 -6.18 6.50 -15.02
N ASP A 4 -5.86 6.05 -16.22
CA ASP A 4 -6.84 5.59 -17.19
C ASP A 4 -7.41 4.24 -16.73
N HIS A 5 -8.40 4.32 -15.84
CA HIS A 5 -9.05 3.16 -15.24
C HIS A 5 -9.64 2.25 -16.32
N LYS A 6 -10.04 2.83 -17.46
CA LYS A 6 -10.52 2.08 -18.62
C LYS A 6 -9.42 1.22 -19.25
N VAL A 7 -8.18 1.72 -19.34
CA VAL A 7 -7.04 0.93 -19.84
C VAL A 7 -6.73 -0.21 -18.88
N LEU A 8 -6.74 0.03 -17.56
CA LEU A 8 -6.56 -1.03 -16.57
C LEU A 8 -7.65 -2.10 -16.68
N LEU A 9 -8.92 -1.70 -16.76
CA LEU A 9 -10.05 -2.63 -16.92
C LEU A 9 -9.95 -3.42 -18.23
N ASN A 10 -9.52 -2.80 -19.31
CA ASN A 10 -9.31 -3.50 -20.59
C ASN A 10 -8.15 -4.50 -20.52
N LEU A 11 -7.07 -4.18 -19.80
CA LEU A 11 -5.96 -5.11 -19.58
C LEU A 11 -6.40 -6.29 -18.70
N LEU A 12 -7.18 -6.03 -17.65
CA LEU A 12 -7.74 -7.09 -16.80
C LEU A 12 -8.70 -8.01 -17.57
N ASN A 13 -9.54 -7.44 -18.44
CA ASN A 13 -10.43 -8.22 -19.31
C ASN A 13 -9.70 -9.06 -20.36
N GLY A 14 -8.42 -8.76 -20.64
CA GLY A 14 -7.57 -9.53 -21.54
C GLY A 14 -6.76 -10.64 -20.88
N ILE A 15 -6.91 -10.86 -19.56
CA ILE A 15 -6.25 -11.95 -18.86
C ILE A 15 -7.04 -13.23 -19.11
N ASP A 16 -6.52 -14.08 -20.00
CA ASP A 16 -7.05 -15.42 -20.26
C ASP A 16 -6.36 -16.47 -19.37
N PHE A 17 -7.17 -17.36 -18.78
CA PHE A 17 -6.68 -18.51 -18.03
C PHE A 17 -6.01 -19.50 -19.00
N GLY A 18 -4.71 -19.79 -18.81
CA GLY A 18 -3.94 -20.74 -19.63
C GLY A 18 -2.82 -20.15 -20.48
N LEU A 19 -2.53 -18.85 -20.36
CA LEU A 19 -1.39 -18.19 -21.04
C LEU A 19 -0.03 -18.45 -20.37
N ILE A 20 -0.02 -18.93 -19.13
CA ILE A 20 1.19 -19.15 -18.31
C ILE A 20 1.15 -20.60 -17.83
N GLU A 21 2.30 -21.29 -17.81
CA GLU A 21 2.40 -22.64 -17.26
C GLU A 21 1.92 -22.70 -15.80
N ASP A 22 1.16 -23.75 -15.45
CA ASP A 22 0.52 -23.91 -14.14
C ASP A 22 1.48 -23.81 -12.94
N GLY A 23 1.54 -22.64 -12.30
CA GLY A 23 2.19 -22.48 -11.00
C GLY A 23 2.25 -21.04 -10.47
N THR A 24 2.33 -20.92 -9.15
CA THR A 24 2.31 -19.67 -8.40
C THR A 24 3.73 -19.28 -8.03
N ALA A 25 4.28 -18.26 -8.70
CA ALA A 25 5.61 -17.70 -8.43
C ALA A 25 5.52 -16.42 -7.59
N ILE A 26 5.17 -16.58 -6.31
CA ILE A 26 4.97 -15.50 -5.35
C ILE A 26 6.23 -14.64 -5.23
N GLY A 27 7.40 -15.28 -5.09
CA GLY A 27 8.67 -14.57 -4.92
C GLY A 27 9.05 -13.69 -6.11
N LEU A 28 8.78 -14.15 -7.34
CA LEU A 28 9.05 -13.37 -8.55
C LEU A 28 8.09 -12.19 -8.69
N GLY A 29 6.80 -12.42 -8.41
CA GLY A 29 5.78 -11.36 -8.41
C GLY A 29 6.11 -10.26 -7.40
N LEU A 30 6.45 -10.65 -6.18
CA LEU A 30 6.85 -9.71 -5.13
C LEU A 30 8.15 -8.97 -5.49
N ALA A 31 9.17 -9.66 -6.00
CA ALA A 31 10.42 -9.02 -6.43
C ALA A 31 10.20 -7.99 -7.53
N ASN A 32 9.31 -8.25 -8.50
CA ASN A 32 8.95 -7.29 -9.53
C ASN A 32 8.23 -6.07 -8.96
N ALA A 33 7.30 -6.27 -8.02
CA ALA A 33 6.61 -5.18 -7.33
C ALA A 33 7.59 -4.31 -6.53
N VAL A 34 8.52 -4.94 -5.81
CA VAL A 34 9.62 -4.26 -5.09
C VAL A 34 10.47 -3.46 -6.07
N ASN A 35 10.90 -4.07 -7.18
CA ASN A 35 11.72 -3.39 -8.18
C ASN A 35 11.01 -2.17 -8.81
N ARG A 36 9.69 -2.22 -8.93
CA ARG A 36 8.89 -1.08 -9.41
C ARG A 36 8.78 0.05 -8.40
N LEU A 37 8.74 -0.27 -7.10
CA LEU A 37 8.52 0.70 -6.02
C LEU A 37 9.82 1.22 -5.40
N LYS A 38 10.94 0.53 -5.57
CA LYS A 38 12.23 0.91 -4.96
C LYS A 38 12.62 2.36 -5.30
N ASP A 39 12.43 2.77 -6.55
CA ASP A 39 12.80 4.10 -7.07
C ASP A 39 11.69 5.15 -6.93
N SER A 40 10.55 4.80 -6.30
CA SER A 40 9.46 5.75 -6.06
C SER A 40 9.85 6.79 -5.00
N GLU A 41 9.54 8.06 -5.24
CA GLU A 41 9.67 9.16 -4.27
C GLU A 41 8.54 9.23 -3.23
N SER A 42 7.57 8.30 -3.28
CA SER A 42 6.45 8.29 -2.34
C SER A 42 6.90 8.06 -0.90
N LYS A 43 6.32 8.82 0.04
CA LYS A 43 6.52 8.65 1.49
C LYS A 43 5.99 7.32 2.03
N SER A 44 4.97 6.73 1.39
CA SER A 44 4.47 5.39 1.71
C SER A 44 4.52 4.49 0.49
N LYS A 45 5.07 3.29 0.66
CA LYS A 45 5.22 2.26 -0.38
C LYS A 45 4.59 0.97 0.11
N VAL A 46 3.58 0.51 -0.62
CA VAL A 46 2.75 -0.61 -0.22
C VAL A 46 2.58 -1.56 -1.40
N VAL A 47 2.68 -2.85 -1.12
CA VAL A 47 2.36 -3.94 -2.05
C VAL A 47 1.22 -4.76 -1.45
N ILE A 48 0.22 -5.09 -2.24
CA ILE A 48 -0.84 -6.01 -1.86
C ILE A 48 -0.65 -7.28 -2.70
N LEU A 49 -0.29 -8.37 -2.03
CA LEU A 49 -0.09 -9.69 -2.63
C LEU A 49 -1.36 -10.51 -2.48
N LEU A 50 -2.09 -10.71 -3.57
CA LEU A 50 -3.26 -11.59 -3.62
C LEU A 50 -2.85 -12.96 -4.20
N THR A 51 -3.12 -14.05 -3.49
CA THR A 51 -2.86 -15.41 -3.97
C THR A 51 -3.88 -16.41 -3.45
N ASP A 52 -4.18 -17.42 -4.25
CA ASP A 52 -5.10 -18.52 -3.97
C ASP A 52 -4.41 -19.86 -3.66
N GLY A 53 -3.06 -19.88 -3.59
CA GLY A 53 -2.31 -21.12 -3.39
C GLY A 53 -0.92 -20.95 -2.80
N SER A 54 -0.21 -22.07 -2.64
CA SER A 54 1.17 -22.13 -2.16
C SER A 54 2.18 -21.83 -3.28
N ASN A 55 3.33 -21.22 -2.91
CA ASN A 55 4.39 -20.92 -3.87
C ASN A 55 5.03 -22.23 -4.39
N ASN A 56 4.61 -22.68 -5.57
CA ASN A 56 5.03 -23.95 -6.14
C ASN A 56 6.08 -23.80 -7.26
N ARG A 57 6.39 -22.56 -7.69
CA ARG A 57 7.35 -22.26 -8.76
C ARG A 57 8.13 -20.97 -8.47
N GLY A 58 9.27 -20.82 -9.16
CA GLY A 58 10.09 -19.61 -9.14
C GLY A 58 11.47 -19.81 -8.52
N GLN A 59 12.45 -19.06 -9.03
CA GLN A 59 13.85 -19.12 -8.58
C GLN A 59 14.11 -18.33 -7.28
N ILE A 60 13.17 -17.45 -6.92
CA ILE A 60 13.27 -16.57 -5.75
C ILE A 60 12.32 -17.08 -4.69
N ALA A 61 12.84 -17.34 -3.48
CA ALA A 61 12.01 -17.71 -2.35
C ALA A 61 11.14 -16.52 -1.90
N PRO A 62 9.86 -16.74 -1.53
CA PRO A 62 8.96 -15.66 -1.13
C PRO A 62 9.48 -14.81 0.04
N LEU A 63 10.11 -15.47 1.03
CA LEU A 63 10.72 -14.78 2.18
C LEU A 63 11.90 -13.89 1.76
N THR A 64 12.74 -14.33 0.82
CA THR A 64 13.82 -13.49 0.28
C THR A 64 13.31 -12.24 -0.41
N ALA A 65 12.19 -12.35 -1.13
CA ALA A 65 11.54 -11.18 -1.73
C ALA A 65 10.92 -10.26 -0.68
N ALA A 66 10.43 -10.81 0.44
CA ALA A 66 9.94 -10.03 1.57
C ALA A 66 11.07 -9.27 2.30
N ASP A 67 12.24 -9.89 2.49
CA ASP A 67 13.42 -9.24 3.06
C ASP A 67 13.88 -8.05 2.21
N LEU A 68 13.85 -8.20 0.88
CA LEU A 68 14.11 -7.11 -0.04
C LEU A 68 13.07 -5.99 0.11
N ALA A 69 11.78 -6.32 0.19
CA ALA A 69 10.72 -5.34 0.41
C ALA A 69 10.94 -4.55 1.71
N GLN A 70 11.25 -5.24 2.81
CA GLN A 70 11.55 -4.64 4.11
C GLN A 70 12.75 -3.69 4.01
N SER A 71 13.82 -4.11 3.32
CA SER A 71 15.05 -3.30 3.15
C SER A 71 14.80 -1.99 2.41
N TYR A 72 13.82 -1.95 1.51
CA TYR A 72 13.39 -0.74 0.79
C TYR A 72 12.26 0.03 1.48
N GLY A 73 11.87 -0.37 2.70
CA GLY A 73 10.77 0.26 3.46
C GLY A 73 9.40 0.07 2.80
N ILE A 74 9.22 -1.02 2.06
CA ILE A 74 7.97 -1.36 1.36
C ILE A 74 7.19 -2.32 2.25
N ARG A 75 5.97 -1.95 2.63
CA ARG A 75 5.07 -2.81 3.41
C ARG A 75 4.32 -3.75 2.48
N VAL A 76 4.20 -5.02 2.86
CA VAL A 76 3.50 -6.03 2.07
C VAL A 76 2.29 -6.52 2.85
N TYR A 77 1.09 -6.32 2.30
CA TYR A 77 -0.14 -6.93 2.79
C TYR A 77 -0.43 -8.17 1.95
N THR A 78 -0.66 -9.30 2.60
CA THR A 78 -0.90 -10.57 1.91
C THR A 78 -2.36 -10.97 2.06
N VAL A 79 -3.04 -11.30 0.97
CA VAL A 79 -4.44 -11.71 0.94
C VAL A 79 -4.52 -13.12 0.35
N GLY A 80 -4.93 -14.07 1.17
CA GLY A 80 -5.26 -15.43 0.72
C GLY A 80 -6.69 -15.48 0.19
N ALA A 81 -6.88 -15.77 -1.09
CA ALA A 81 -8.20 -15.93 -1.71
C ALA A 81 -8.62 -17.40 -1.72
N GLY A 82 -9.69 -17.74 -1.00
CA GLY A 82 -10.23 -19.10 -1.02
C GLY A 82 -10.98 -19.47 0.24
N THR A 83 -12.03 -20.27 0.09
CA THR A 83 -12.82 -20.78 1.20
C THR A 83 -12.00 -21.76 2.04
N LYS A 84 -12.26 -21.80 3.35
CA LYS A 84 -11.69 -22.84 4.23
C LYS A 84 -12.43 -24.16 4.01
N GLY A 85 -11.69 -25.24 3.83
CA GLY A 85 -12.26 -26.58 3.72
C GLY A 85 -11.83 -27.30 2.46
N MET A 86 -12.77 -27.99 1.82
CA MET A 86 -12.50 -28.84 0.66
C MET A 86 -13.03 -28.18 -0.62
N ALA A 87 -12.20 -28.12 -1.66
CA ALA A 87 -12.62 -27.73 -3.00
C ALA A 87 -12.58 -28.92 -3.95
N PRO A 88 -13.51 -29.03 -4.92
CA PRO A 88 -13.46 -30.04 -5.95
C PRO A 88 -12.29 -29.74 -6.90
N THR A 89 -11.19 -30.46 -6.74
CA THR A 89 -9.97 -30.32 -7.54
C THR A 89 -9.89 -31.44 -8.58
N PRO A 90 -9.56 -31.13 -9.85
CA PRO A 90 -9.33 -32.17 -10.86
C PRO A 90 -8.04 -32.92 -10.56
N VAL A 91 -8.15 -34.21 -10.26
CA VAL A 91 -7.03 -35.12 -10.03
C VAL A 91 -6.92 -36.14 -11.16
N GLN A 92 -5.70 -36.35 -11.64
CA GLN A 92 -5.41 -37.37 -12.63
C GLN A 92 -5.47 -38.75 -11.96
N THR A 93 -6.47 -39.56 -12.34
CA THR A 93 -6.56 -40.96 -11.89
C THR A 93 -6.19 -41.90 -13.05
N PRO A 94 -5.87 -43.18 -12.77
CA PRO A 94 -5.62 -44.18 -13.83
C PRO A 94 -6.78 -44.35 -14.83
N PHE A 95 -7.97 -43.84 -14.50
CA PHE A 95 -9.19 -43.90 -15.32
C PHE A 95 -9.59 -42.55 -15.94
N GLY A 96 -8.69 -41.55 -15.93
CA GLY A 96 -8.93 -40.19 -16.45
C GLY A 96 -9.00 -39.11 -15.36
N MET A 97 -9.31 -37.87 -15.75
CA MET A 97 -9.49 -36.77 -14.78
C MET A 97 -10.80 -36.96 -14.00
N ARG A 98 -10.71 -36.93 -12.67
CA ARG A 98 -11.88 -36.93 -11.77
C ARG A 98 -11.79 -35.75 -10.82
N LEU A 99 -12.93 -35.16 -10.50
CA LEU A 99 -13.01 -34.16 -9.44
C LEU A 99 -13.01 -34.88 -8.09
N GLN A 100 -12.08 -34.51 -7.21
CA GLN A 100 -12.03 -34.98 -5.83
C GLN A 100 -11.99 -33.77 -4.90
N ASN A 101 -12.74 -33.87 -3.80
CA ASN A 101 -12.70 -32.86 -2.76
C ASN A 101 -11.35 -32.94 -2.04
N MET A 102 -10.48 -31.98 -2.31
CA MET A 102 -9.18 -31.84 -1.66
C MET A 102 -9.18 -30.61 -0.75
N PRO A 103 -8.42 -30.63 0.36
CA PRO A 103 -8.28 -29.46 1.20
C PRO A 103 -7.65 -28.33 0.38
N VAL A 104 -8.20 -27.12 0.51
CA VAL A 104 -7.63 -25.92 -0.10
C VAL A 104 -6.31 -25.62 0.60
N ASP A 105 -5.19 -25.88 -0.09
CA ASP A 105 -3.83 -25.74 0.43
C ASP A 105 -3.29 -24.33 0.14
N ILE A 106 -3.63 -23.38 1.00
CA ILE A 106 -3.04 -22.05 1.01
C ILE A 106 -1.96 -22.02 2.09
N ASP A 107 -0.75 -21.60 1.70
CA ASP A 107 0.37 -21.46 2.63
C ASP A 107 0.23 -20.19 3.48
N GLU A 108 -0.76 -20.22 4.38
CA GLU A 108 -1.06 -19.10 5.28
C GLU A 108 0.13 -18.74 6.15
N LYS A 109 0.98 -19.72 6.48
CA LYS A 109 2.18 -19.52 7.30
C LYS A 109 3.17 -18.62 6.58
N THR A 110 3.54 -18.96 5.34
CA THR A 110 4.46 -18.15 4.54
C THR A 110 3.88 -16.76 4.27
N LEU A 111 2.58 -16.65 3.96
CA LEU A 111 1.94 -15.35 3.75
C LEU A 111 1.95 -14.47 5.01
N THR A 112 1.63 -15.05 6.17
CA THR A 112 1.69 -14.34 7.45
C THR A 112 3.11 -13.89 7.78
N GLU A 113 4.12 -14.70 7.47
CA GLU A 113 5.53 -14.37 7.69
C GLU A 113 5.98 -13.21 6.79
N ILE A 114 5.64 -13.23 5.49
CA ILE A 114 5.91 -12.13 4.55
C ILE A 114 5.30 -10.81 5.05
N ALA A 115 4.02 -10.85 5.45
CA ALA A 115 3.34 -9.67 5.96
C ALA A 115 4.01 -9.15 7.24
N SER A 116 4.34 -10.05 8.17
CA SER A 116 4.94 -9.69 9.45
C SER A 116 6.35 -9.13 9.31
N LEU A 117 7.17 -9.71 8.43
CA LEU A 117 8.53 -9.22 8.13
C LEU A 117 8.52 -7.79 7.60
N THR A 118 7.55 -7.45 6.76
CA THR A 118 7.49 -6.15 6.09
C THR A 118 6.66 -5.11 6.84
N GLY A 119 6.07 -5.47 7.98
CA GLY A 119 5.22 -4.59 8.78
C GLY A 119 3.80 -4.38 8.22
N GLY A 120 3.34 -5.28 7.36
CA GLY A 120 1.96 -5.37 6.90
C GLY A 120 1.12 -6.36 7.72
N LYS A 121 0.00 -6.81 7.15
CA LYS A 121 -0.95 -7.74 7.77
C LYS A 121 -1.42 -8.79 6.77
N TYR A 122 -1.65 -10.01 7.26
CA TYR A 122 -2.29 -11.08 6.50
C TYR A 122 -3.81 -11.01 6.63
N PHE A 123 -4.48 -11.24 5.50
CA PHE A 123 -5.93 -11.29 5.41
C PHE A 123 -6.38 -12.53 4.65
N ARG A 124 -7.58 -13.02 4.98
CA ARG A 124 -8.25 -14.10 4.25
C ARG A 124 -9.51 -13.54 3.59
N ALA A 125 -9.61 -13.70 2.28
CA ALA A 125 -10.80 -13.34 1.52
C ALA A 125 -11.53 -14.63 1.10
N GLU A 126 -12.76 -14.80 1.58
CA GLU A 126 -13.61 -15.94 1.23
C GLU A 126 -14.56 -15.60 0.07
N ASP A 127 -14.84 -14.30 -0.12
CA ASP A 127 -15.75 -13.75 -1.12
C ASP A 127 -15.31 -12.33 -1.55
N ASN A 128 -16.04 -11.75 -2.51
CA ASN A 128 -15.75 -10.40 -3.01
C ASN A 128 -16.02 -9.30 -1.97
N GLU A 129 -16.96 -9.53 -1.05
CA GLU A 129 -17.33 -8.54 -0.02
C GLU A 129 -16.21 -8.41 1.02
N SER A 130 -15.74 -9.54 1.54
CA SER A 130 -14.57 -9.64 2.41
C SER A 130 -13.32 -9.04 1.75
N LEU A 131 -13.09 -9.32 0.47
CA LEU A 131 -11.99 -8.70 -0.28
C LEU A 131 -12.11 -7.16 -0.30
N SER A 132 -13.30 -6.63 -0.57
CA SER A 132 -13.56 -5.18 -0.55
C SER A 132 -13.33 -4.55 0.83
N ASN A 133 -13.76 -5.24 1.89
CA ASN A 133 -13.57 -4.79 3.27
C ASN A 133 -12.08 -4.77 3.64
N ILE A 134 -11.31 -5.78 3.22
CA ILE A 134 -9.85 -5.84 3.42
C ILE A 134 -9.15 -4.65 2.77
N TYR A 135 -9.49 -4.31 1.52
CA TYR A 135 -8.93 -3.14 0.84
C TYR A 135 -9.26 -1.84 1.58
N SER A 136 -10.47 -1.73 2.13
CA SER A 136 -10.88 -0.56 2.91
C SER A 136 -10.10 -0.44 4.23
N GLU A 137 -9.89 -1.56 4.92
CA GLU A 137 -9.05 -1.60 6.14
C GLU A 137 -7.60 -1.19 5.84
N ILE A 138 -7.02 -1.68 4.74
CA ILE A 138 -5.65 -1.31 4.32
C ILE A 138 -5.56 0.20 4.03
N ASP A 139 -6.54 0.78 3.35
CA ASP A 139 -6.58 2.22 3.06
C ASP A 139 -6.62 3.07 4.34
N GLU A 140 -7.40 2.67 5.34
CA GLU A 140 -7.44 3.35 6.65
C GLU A 140 -6.10 3.28 7.40
N LEU A 141 -5.50 2.09 7.44
CA LEU A 141 -4.20 1.87 8.10
C LEU A 141 -3.10 2.74 7.48
N GLU A 142 -3.04 2.81 6.16
CA GLU A 142 -2.02 3.58 5.44
C GLU A 142 -2.25 5.09 5.55
N LYS A 143 -3.51 5.55 5.52
CA LYS A 143 -3.84 6.96 5.76
C LYS A 143 -3.42 7.43 7.14
N TYR A 144 -3.66 6.63 8.18
CA TYR A 144 -3.26 6.97 9.54
C TYR A 144 -1.75 7.18 9.64
N LEU A 145 -0.94 6.27 9.08
CA LEU A 145 0.52 6.34 9.10
C LEU A 145 1.05 7.59 8.38
N ILE A 146 0.44 7.97 7.25
CA ILE A 146 0.82 9.18 6.50
C ILE A 146 0.45 10.45 7.29
N SER A 147 -0.71 10.48 7.97
CA SER A 147 -1.16 11.62 8.76
C SER A 147 -0.21 11.93 9.92
N VAL A 148 0.26 10.90 10.64
CA VAL A 148 1.22 11.04 11.74
C VAL A 148 2.55 11.64 11.26
N GLN A 149 2.99 11.32 10.04
CA GLN A 149 4.21 11.92 9.47
C GLN A 149 4.04 13.40 9.06
N ASN A 150 2.82 13.88 8.84
CA ASN A 150 2.57 15.28 8.53
C ASN A 150 2.45 16.10 9.83
N VAL A 151 3.56 16.24 10.56
CA VAL A 151 3.66 17.26 11.62
C VAL A 151 3.48 18.62 10.95
N THR A 152 2.32 19.24 11.17
CA THR A 152 2.00 20.57 10.65
C THR A 152 2.95 21.58 11.29
N ARG A 153 4.02 21.92 10.57
CA ARG A 153 4.91 23.02 10.97
C ARG A 153 4.19 24.33 10.71
N LYS A 154 3.43 24.82 11.68
CA LYS A 154 2.90 26.18 11.65
C LYS A 154 4.09 27.15 11.59
N GLN A 155 4.27 27.78 10.44
CA GLN A 155 5.24 28.88 10.32
C GLN A 155 4.56 30.15 10.83
N GLU A 156 5.11 30.73 11.90
CA GLU A 156 4.60 31.96 12.49
C GLU A 156 4.96 33.17 11.62
N LEU A 157 4.16 33.42 10.59
CA LEU A 157 4.31 34.56 9.68
C LEU A 157 3.88 35.90 10.31
N PHE A 158 3.44 35.93 11.58
CA PHE A 158 2.94 37.16 12.21
C PHE A 158 4.06 38.13 12.63
N LEU A 159 5.28 37.63 12.84
CA LEU A 159 6.43 38.39 13.33
C LEU A 159 6.83 39.59 12.43
N PRO A 160 6.92 39.47 11.10
CA PRO A 160 7.19 40.63 10.23
C PRO A 160 6.06 41.67 10.27
N PHE A 161 4.79 41.25 10.33
CA PHE A 161 3.65 42.17 10.43
C PHE A 161 3.61 42.89 11.78
N ALA A 162 3.96 42.19 12.88
CA ALA A 162 4.06 42.79 14.20
C ALA A 162 5.17 43.86 14.27
N LEU A 163 6.34 43.60 13.66
CA LEU A 163 7.41 44.59 13.55
C LEU A 163 7.00 45.81 12.71
N LEU A 164 6.26 45.59 11.62
CA LEU A 164 5.74 46.66 10.77
C LEU A 164 4.75 47.56 11.54
N ALA A 165 3.82 46.95 12.29
CA ALA A 165 2.88 47.66 13.15
C ALA A 165 3.60 48.46 14.26
N LEU A 166 4.60 47.87 14.90
CA LEU A 166 5.41 48.52 15.94
C LEU A 166 6.20 49.71 15.34
N GLY A 167 6.74 49.55 14.13
CA GLY A 167 7.40 50.62 13.39
C GLY A 167 6.48 51.80 13.07
N LEU A 168 5.24 51.53 12.65
CA LEU A 168 4.23 52.56 12.37
C LEU A 168 3.84 53.34 13.64
N ILE A 169 3.69 52.66 14.78
CA ILE A 169 3.39 53.30 16.07
C ILE A 169 4.55 54.21 16.51
N LEU A 170 5.79 53.73 16.40
CA LEU A 170 6.97 54.54 16.72
C LEU A 170 7.07 55.77 15.81
N MET A 171 6.78 55.60 14.52
CA MET A 171 6.76 56.69 13.55
C MET A 171 5.70 57.74 13.90
N GLU A 172 4.48 57.33 14.25
CA GLU A 172 3.42 58.24 14.73
C GLU A 172 3.89 59.05 15.94
N LEU A 173 4.49 58.38 16.93
CA LEU A 173 4.93 58.99 18.18
C LEU A 173 6.03 60.03 17.95
N VAL A 174 6.95 59.77 17.01
CA VAL A 174 7.96 60.74 16.57
C VAL A 174 7.32 61.93 15.86
N LEU A 175 6.48 61.69 14.84
CA LEU A 175 5.80 62.76 14.09
C LEU A 175 4.97 63.69 14.99
N ARG A 176 4.28 63.13 15.98
CA ARG A 176 3.50 63.86 16.99
C ARG A 176 4.39 64.71 17.92
N ARG A 177 5.65 64.32 18.12
CA ARG A 177 6.59 65.00 19.03
C ARG A 177 7.46 66.04 18.32
N THR A 178 7.78 65.84 17.04
CA THR A 178 8.70 66.73 16.30
C THR A 178 8.05 67.66 15.28
N TRP A 179 6.98 67.26 14.57
CA TRP A 179 6.55 67.99 13.37
C TRP A 179 5.07 68.40 13.36
N LEU A 180 4.16 67.57 13.87
CA LEU A 180 2.75 67.93 14.12
C LEU A 180 2.53 68.20 15.61
N ARG A 181 3.04 69.34 16.07
CA ARG A 181 2.62 69.89 17.36
C ARG A 181 1.19 70.41 17.18
N ASN A 182 0.19 69.54 17.33
CA ASN A 182 -1.19 69.97 17.56
C ASN A 182 -1.22 70.64 18.94
N ILE A 183 -1.03 71.95 18.93
CA ILE A 183 -1.50 72.84 19.98
C ILE A 183 -3.04 72.82 19.85
N PRO A 184 -3.80 72.69 20.95
CA PRO A 184 -5.26 72.81 20.91
C PRO A 184 -5.72 74.13 20.30
#